data_AF-A0A2E7FJ62-F1
#
_entry.id   AF-A0A2E7FJ62-F1
#
_cell.length_a   1.000
_cell.length_b   1.000
_cell.length_c   1.000
_cell.angle_alpha   90.00
_cell.angle_beta   90.00
_cell.angle_gamma   90.00
#
_symmetry.space_group_name_H-M   'P 1'
#
loop_
_entity.id
_entity.type
_entity.pdbx_description
1 polymer ?
#
loop_
_entity_poly.entity_id
_entity_poly.type
_entity_poly.pdbx_seq_one_letter_code
_entity_poly.pdbx_strand_id
1 'polypeptide(L)'
;MIASSKVTEQAESRWTLIVERFRAACILHRENRDAESRQIIKGELPVLIKSWIKLLPTSLKEDAKADLRDMFTKEQSLVDQGMRLQNVFRETLVQQIIPQVEEQVAAKYRAIYLREQQKRAHDLEAVRKRTWVKLSSPEATSLESSQERRISINDVRSMIDAVQENDSQLIANSMLPLDQIVGTLDRARVDTILSES
;
A
#
# COMPACT_ATOMS: atom_id res chain seq x y z
N MET A 1 28.44 -25.57 -8.14
CA MET A 1 28.09 -26.77 -7.36
C MET A 1 29.33 -27.64 -7.20
N ILE A 2 30.15 -27.38 -6.18
CA ILE A 2 31.31 -28.20 -5.83
C ILE A 2 31.30 -28.33 -4.29
N ALA A 3 31.59 -29.55 -3.81
CA ALA A 3 31.94 -29.92 -2.43
C ALA A 3 30.84 -30.36 -1.43
N SER A 4 29.89 -31.22 -1.84
CA SER A 4 28.97 -31.87 -0.89
C SER A 4 29.54 -33.11 -0.18
N SER A 5 30.66 -33.71 -0.61
CA SER A 5 31.08 -35.03 -0.07
C SER A 5 32.01 -34.97 1.16
N LYS A 6 32.45 -33.79 1.60
CA LYS A 6 33.45 -33.66 2.69
C LYS A 6 32.92 -32.92 3.92
N VAL A 7 31.80 -32.21 3.82
CA VAL A 7 31.19 -31.48 4.92
C VAL A 7 30.01 -32.29 5.41
N THR A 8 29.95 -32.55 6.72
CA THR A 8 28.80 -33.23 7.31
C THR A 8 27.59 -32.31 7.24
N GLU A 9 26.40 -32.87 7.04
CA GLU A 9 25.13 -32.12 7.05
C GLU A 9 24.96 -31.27 8.32
N GLN A 10 25.48 -31.78 9.44
CA GLN A 10 25.51 -31.07 10.72
C GLN A 10 26.41 -29.82 10.70
N ALA A 11 27.57 -29.88 10.03
CA ALA A 11 28.45 -28.73 9.87
C ALA A 11 27.84 -27.68 8.94
N GLU A 12 27.14 -28.10 7.89
CA GLU A 12 26.41 -27.21 6.99
C GLU A 12 25.23 -26.52 7.68
N SER A 13 24.41 -27.27 8.42
CA SER A 13 23.34 -26.69 9.24
C SER A 13 23.87 -25.65 10.24
N ARG A 14 25.01 -25.95 10.88
CA ARG A 14 25.64 -25.02 11.82
C ARG A 14 26.19 -23.77 11.13
N TRP A 15 26.73 -23.92 9.92
CA TRP A 15 27.15 -22.80 9.09
C TRP A 15 26.00 -21.87 8.76
N THR A 16 24.87 -22.42 8.29
CA THR A 16 23.66 -21.63 8.00
C THR A 16 23.19 -20.84 9.20
N LEU A 17 23.18 -21.45 10.39
CA LEU A 17 22.82 -20.77 11.62
C LEU A 17 23.80 -19.64 11.99
N ILE A 18 25.11 -19.81 11.76
CA ILE A 18 26.10 -18.74 11.95
C ILE A 18 25.79 -17.56 11.01
N VAL A 19 25.53 -17.84 9.74
CA VAL A 19 25.19 -16.82 8.72
C VAL A 19 23.93 -16.06 9.14
N GLU A 20 22.86 -16.76 9.51
CA GLU A 20 21.60 -16.16 9.94
C GLU A 20 21.77 -15.26 11.16
N ARG A 21 22.49 -15.74 12.19
CA ARG A 21 22.74 -14.97 13.41
C ARG A 21 23.59 -13.74 13.14
N PHE A 22 24.62 -13.86 12.32
CA PHE A 22 25.44 -12.72 11.95
C PHE A 22 24.64 -11.68 11.15
N ARG A 23 23.84 -12.12 10.16
CA ARG A 23 22.96 -11.23 9.41
C ARG A 23 21.97 -10.49 10.32
N ALA A 24 21.35 -11.19 11.26
CA ALA A 24 20.46 -10.57 12.25
C ALA A 24 21.19 -9.52 13.09
N ALA A 25 22.41 -9.79 13.54
CA ALA A 25 23.22 -8.82 14.28
C ALA A 25 23.56 -7.57 13.46
N CYS A 26 23.86 -7.73 12.17
CA CYS A 26 24.09 -6.60 11.25
C CYS A 26 22.84 -5.73 11.09
N ILE A 27 21.67 -6.35 10.90
CA ILE A 27 20.39 -5.62 10.79
C ILE A 27 20.11 -4.86 12.08
N LEU A 28 20.21 -5.51 13.24
CA LEU A 28 19.98 -4.89 14.55
C LEU A 28 20.93 -3.70 14.79
N HIS A 29 22.19 -3.81 14.38
CA HIS A 29 23.13 -2.68 14.47
C HIS A 29 22.70 -1.50 13.61
N ARG A 30 22.22 -1.75 12.38
CA ARG A 30 21.69 -0.70 11.49
C ARG A 30 20.39 -0.08 12.02
N GLU A 31 19.61 -0.83 12.81
CA GLU A 31 18.42 -0.34 13.52
C GLU A 31 18.73 0.38 14.85
N ASN A 32 20.00 0.63 15.17
CA ASN A 32 20.47 1.20 16.45
C ASN A 32 20.17 0.34 17.70
N ARG A 33 19.88 -0.95 17.52
CA ARG A 33 19.67 -1.92 18.60
C ARG A 33 20.98 -2.59 19.00
N ASP A 34 21.95 -1.76 19.37
CA ASP A 34 23.33 -2.20 19.58
C ASP A 34 23.51 -3.21 20.72
N ALA A 35 22.69 -3.14 21.77
CA ALA A 35 22.77 -4.08 22.88
C ALA A 35 22.49 -5.51 22.41
N GLU A 36 21.45 -5.69 21.60
CA GLU A 36 21.04 -6.99 21.06
C GLU A 36 22.01 -7.48 19.98
N SER A 37 22.48 -6.58 19.11
CA SER A 37 23.53 -6.90 18.16
C SER A 37 24.80 -7.38 18.88
N ARG A 38 25.26 -6.67 19.91
CA ARG A 38 26.44 -7.06 20.71
C ARG A 38 26.23 -8.40 21.42
N GLN A 39 25.03 -8.70 21.89
CA GLN A 39 24.71 -9.98 22.51
C GLN A 39 24.92 -11.14 21.52
N ILE A 40 24.50 -10.98 20.27
CA ILE A 40 24.72 -11.99 19.24
C ILE A 40 26.20 -12.10 18.88
N ILE A 41 26.88 -10.96 18.63
CA ILE A 41 28.29 -10.94 18.19
C ILE A 41 29.24 -11.49 19.26
N LYS A 42 29.03 -11.13 20.53
CA LYS A 42 29.96 -11.49 21.63
C LYS A 42 29.51 -12.71 22.42
N GLY A 43 28.21 -12.98 22.50
CA GLY A 43 27.66 -14.10 23.26
C GLY A 43 27.45 -15.34 22.40
N GLU A 44 26.64 -15.23 21.36
CA GLU A 44 26.15 -16.39 20.60
C GLU A 44 27.14 -16.89 19.54
N LEU A 45 27.63 -15.99 18.68
CA LEU A 45 28.47 -16.34 17.54
C LEU A 45 29.76 -17.08 17.92
N PRO A 46 30.52 -16.69 18.97
CA PRO A 46 31.74 -17.41 19.32
C PRO A 46 31.49 -18.87 19.70
N VAL A 47 30.36 -19.15 20.37
CA VAL A 47 29.96 -20.51 20.75
C VAL A 47 29.57 -21.31 19.50
N LEU A 48 28.80 -20.70 18.60
CA LEU A 48 28.39 -21.29 17.32
C LEU A 48 29.60 -21.65 16.47
N ILE A 49 30.52 -20.71 16.27
CA ILE A 49 31.75 -20.88 15.48
C ILE A 49 32.64 -21.96 16.09
N LYS A 50 32.86 -21.95 17.41
CA LYS A 50 33.67 -22.96 18.10
C LYS A 50 33.10 -24.36 17.90
N SER A 51 31.77 -24.50 17.96
CA SER A 51 31.12 -25.78 17.70
C SER A 51 31.21 -26.20 16.23
N TRP A 52 31.10 -25.27 15.29
CA TRP A 52 31.23 -25.55 13.86
C TRP A 52 32.65 -26.02 13.50
N ILE A 53 33.69 -25.32 13.96
CA ILE A 53 35.10 -25.70 13.71
C ILE A 53 35.41 -27.12 14.22
N LYS A 54 34.78 -27.55 15.32
CA LYS A 54 34.95 -28.92 15.84
C LYS A 54 34.35 -29.99 14.92
N LEU A 55 33.31 -29.66 14.16
CA LEU A 55 32.64 -30.56 13.23
C LEU A 55 33.36 -30.67 11.88
N LEU A 56 34.27 -29.74 11.58
CA LEU A 56 35.02 -29.75 10.33
C LEU A 56 36.10 -30.85 10.31
N PRO A 57 36.31 -31.53 9.17
CA PRO A 57 37.50 -32.34 8.92
C PRO A 57 38.78 -31.51 9.01
N THR A 58 39.90 -32.12 9.40
CA THR A 58 41.19 -31.43 9.59
C THR A 58 41.64 -30.66 8.35
N SER A 59 41.37 -31.18 7.14
CA SER A 59 41.72 -30.54 5.88
C SER A 59 40.98 -29.22 5.61
N LEU A 60 39.84 -28.97 6.25
CA LEU A 60 39.03 -27.75 6.06
C LEU A 60 39.21 -26.74 7.20
N LYS A 61 39.90 -27.11 8.28
CA LYS A 61 40.11 -26.23 9.44
C LYS A 61 41.06 -25.08 9.13
N GLU A 62 42.00 -25.29 8.21
CA GLU A 62 42.97 -24.27 7.79
C GLU A 62 42.28 -23.12 7.05
N ASP A 63 41.27 -23.44 6.23
CA ASP A 63 40.50 -22.46 5.45
C ASP A 63 39.35 -21.83 6.25
N ALA A 64 38.90 -22.46 7.34
CA ALA A 64 37.73 -22.03 8.11
C ALA A 64 37.78 -20.55 8.55
N LYS A 65 38.97 -20.01 8.84
CA LYS A 65 39.13 -18.59 9.19
C LYS A 65 38.91 -17.66 7.99
N ALA A 66 39.41 -18.04 6.81
CA ALA A 66 39.20 -17.30 5.58
C ALA A 66 37.72 -17.33 5.21
N ASP A 67 37.08 -18.50 5.26
CA ASP A 67 35.66 -18.68 4.98
C ASP A 67 34.78 -17.81 5.87
N LEU A 68 35.05 -17.78 7.19
CA LEU A 68 34.31 -16.93 8.13
C LEU A 68 34.47 -15.44 7.81
N ARG A 69 35.70 -15.00 7.52
CA ARG A 69 35.97 -13.59 7.19
C ARG A 69 35.24 -13.17 5.91
N ASP A 70 35.29 -14.02 4.90
CA ASP A 70 34.68 -13.75 3.59
C ASP A 70 33.16 -13.74 3.72
N MET A 71 32.60 -14.67 4.50
CA MET A 71 31.18 -14.68 4.86
C MET A 71 30.76 -13.42 5.61
N PHE A 72 31.50 -13.00 6.65
CA PHE A 72 31.17 -11.77 7.40
C PHE A 72 31.19 -10.53 6.50
N THR A 73 32.20 -10.41 5.64
CA THR A 73 32.32 -9.28 4.71
C THR A 73 31.17 -9.26 3.70
N LYS A 74 30.83 -10.43 3.16
CA LYS A 74 29.73 -10.58 2.20
C LYS A 74 28.38 -10.25 2.83
N GLU A 75 28.07 -10.81 3.99
CA GLU A 75 26.80 -10.57 4.66
C GLU A 75 26.64 -9.11 5.11
N GLN A 76 27.71 -8.49 5.59
CA GLN A 76 27.69 -7.06 5.91
C GLN A 76 27.39 -6.21 4.66
N SER A 77 28.04 -6.51 3.53
CA SER A 77 27.78 -5.82 2.25
C SER A 77 26.33 -6.01 1.77
N LEU A 78 25.78 -7.22 1.88
CA LEU A 78 24.40 -7.52 1.49
C LEU A 78 23.39 -6.74 2.33
N VAL A 79 23.59 -6.71 3.66
CA VAL A 79 22.73 -5.91 4.56
C VAL A 79 22.83 -4.43 4.21
N ASP A 80 24.03 -3.91 3.97
CA ASP A 80 24.23 -2.51 3.60
C ASP A 80 23.59 -2.14 2.25
N GLN A 81 23.61 -3.04 1.28
CA GLN A 81 22.91 -2.86 0.01
C GLN A 81 21.38 -2.90 0.19
N GLY A 82 20.88 -3.88 0.96
CA GLY A 82 19.45 -4.01 1.25
C GLY A 82 18.87 -2.77 1.94
N MET A 83 19.57 -2.25 2.95
CA MET A 83 19.16 -1.02 3.65
C MET A 83 19.17 0.20 2.74
N ARG A 84 20.17 0.34 1.87
CA ARG A 84 20.20 1.43 0.87
C ARG A 84 19.02 1.35 -0.08
N LEU A 85 18.73 0.16 -0.60
CA LEU A 85 17.60 -0.05 -1.50
C LEU A 85 16.27 0.28 -0.81
N GLN A 86 16.09 -0.15 0.44
CA GLN A 86 14.90 0.16 1.23
C GLN A 86 14.73 1.67 1.44
N ASN A 87 15.83 2.40 1.69
CA ASN A 87 15.79 3.85 1.84
C ASN A 87 15.40 4.54 0.53
N VAL A 88 15.97 4.12 -0.60
CA VAL A 88 15.58 4.64 -1.92
C VAL A 88 14.10 4.38 -2.19
N PHE A 89 13.60 3.16 -1.93
CA PHE A 89 12.17 2.86 -2.09
C PHE A 89 11.29 3.72 -1.18
N ARG A 90 11.69 3.90 0.08
CA ARG A 90 10.97 4.75 1.03
C ARG A 90 10.93 6.21 0.55
N GLU A 91 12.05 6.74 0.10
CA GLU A 91 12.15 8.10 -0.42
C GLU A 91 11.28 8.28 -1.67
N THR A 92 11.35 7.36 -2.63
CA THR A 92 10.49 7.39 -3.83
C THR A 92 9.01 7.33 -3.47
N LEU A 93 8.62 6.46 -2.53
CA LEU A 93 7.24 6.38 -2.06
C LEU A 93 6.77 7.71 -1.45
N VAL A 94 7.57 8.28 -0.56
CA VAL A 94 7.22 9.51 0.17
C VAL A 94 7.25 10.74 -0.71
N GLN A 95 8.22 10.87 -1.61
CA GLN A 95 8.42 12.09 -2.40
C GLN A 95 7.65 12.09 -3.71
N GLN A 96 7.39 10.94 -4.32
CA GLN A 96 6.79 10.86 -5.65
C GLN A 96 5.42 10.22 -5.62
N ILE A 97 5.31 9.01 -5.07
CA ILE A 97 4.09 8.21 -5.21
C ILE A 97 2.96 8.77 -4.34
N ILE A 98 3.22 9.02 -3.05
CA ILE A 98 2.19 9.53 -2.14
C ILE A 98 1.62 10.87 -2.65
N PRO A 99 2.43 11.89 -2.99
CA PRO A 99 1.90 13.16 -3.48
C PRO A 99 1.10 13.04 -4.79
N GLN A 100 1.54 12.17 -5.71
CA GLN A 100 0.79 11.92 -6.94
C GLN A 100 -0.57 11.29 -6.67
N VAL A 101 -0.64 10.33 -5.75
CA VAL A 101 -1.91 9.70 -5.37
C VAL A 101 -2.81 10.72 -4.66
N GLU A 102 -2.27 11.53 -3.75
CA GLU A 102 -3.02 12.60 -3.07
C GLU A 102 -3.62 13.59 -4.07
N GLU A 103 -2.85 14.05 -5.06
CA GLU A 103 -3.36 14.98 -6.07
C GLU A 103 -4.39 14.32 -6.99
N GLN A 104 -4.22 13.04 -7.35
CA GLN A 104 -5.23 12.31 -8.12
C GLN A 104 -6.55 12.17 -7.35
N VAL A 105 -6.48 11.89 -6.05
CA VAL A 105 -7.66 11.82 -5.17
C VAL A 105 -8.31 13.20 -5.05
N ALA A 106 -7.52 14.25 -4.82
CA ALA A 106 -8.01 15.63 -4.74
C ALA A 106 -8.67 16.07 -6.05
N ALA A 107 -8.07 15.77 -7.20
CA ALA A 107 -8.64 16.07 -8.52
C ALA A 107 -9.98 15.37 -8.75
N LYS A 108 -10.09 14.09 -8.38
CA LYS A 108 -11.36 13.36 -8.45
C LYS A 108 -12.42 13.98 -7.53
N TYR A 109 -12.04 14.34 -6.32
CA TYR A 109 -12.95 15.01 -5.38
C TYR A 109 -13.45 16.36 -5.92
N ARG A 110 -12.55 17.20 -6.45
CA ARG A 110 -12.89 18.48 -7.09
C ARG A 110 -13.84 18.26 -8.28
N ALA A 111 -13.62 17.24 -9.10
CA ALA A 111 -14.46 16.93 -10.25
C ALA A 111 -15.89 16.49 -9.85
N ILE A 112 -16.01 15.67 -8.80
CA ILE A 112 -17.32 15.27 -8.26
C ILE A 112 -18.06 16.49 -7.72
N TYR A 113 -17.39 17.31 -6.91
CA TYR A 113 -17.97 18.50 -6.32
C TYR A 113 -18.46 19.50 -7.38
N LEU A 114 -17.65 19.76 -8.43
CA LEU A 114 -18.02 20.62 -9.54
C LEU A 114 -19.24 20.09 -10.30
N ARG A 115 -19.28 18.78 -10.57
CA ARG A 115 -20.42 18.13 -11.25
C ARG A 115 -21.69 18.27 -10.42
N GLU A 116 -21.60 18.15 -9.10
CA GLU A 116 -22.75 18.29 -8.22
C GLU A 116 -23.25 19.73 -8.13
N GLN A 117 -22.35 20.71 -8.11
CA GLN A 117 -22.74 22.12 -8.19
C GLN A 117 -23.42 22.46 -9.52
N GLN A 118 -22.90 21.97 -10.65
CA GLN A 118 -23.52 22.16 -11.96
C GLN A 118 -24.91 21.53 -12.02
N LYS A 119 -25.09 20.35 -11.44
CA LYS A 119 -26.40 19.69 -11.34
C LYS A 119 -27.39 20.54 -10.54
N ARG A 120 -26.98 21.03 -9.35
CA ARG A 120 -27.83 21.92 -8.53
C ARG A 120 -28.18 23.23 -9.23
N ALA A 121 -27.23 23.83 -9.95
CA ALA A 121 -27.48 25.04 -10.73
C ALA A 121 -28.48 24.79 -11.87
N HIS A 122 -28.34 23.68 -12.59
CA HIS A 122 -29.27 23.27 -13.64
C HIS A 122 -30.66 22.97 -13.09
N ASP A 123 -30.76 22.28 -11.95
CA ASP A 123 -32.03 21.99 -11.28
C ASP A 123 -32.74 23.29 -10.84
N LEU A 124 -32.01 24.24 -10.28
CA LEU A 124 -32.54 25.57 -9.94
C LEU A 124 -33.02 26.34 -11.19
N GLU A 125 -32.28 26.28 -12.29
CA GLU A 125 -32.66 26.94 -13.53
C GLU A 125 -33.89 26.27 -14.18
N ALA A 126 -33.99 24.93 -14.10
CA ALA A 126 -35.16 24.18 -14.56
C ALA A 126 -36.41 24.50 -13.71
N VAL A 127 -36.27 24.61 -12.39
CA VAL A 127 -37.35 25.06 -11.49
C VAL A 127 -37.76 26.49 -11.83
N ARG A 128 -36.79 27.41 -12.04
CA ARG A 128 -37.07 28.78 -12.45
C ARG A 128 -37.86 28.81 -13.77
N LYS A 129 -37.39 28.14 -14.83
CA LYS A 129 -38.07 28.08 -16.13
C LYS A 129 -39.49 27.50 -16.03
N ARG A 130 -39.70 26.44 -15.25
CA ARG A 130 -41.05 25.88 -14.99
C ARG A 130 -41.96 26.86 -14.23
N THR A 131 -41.40 27.67 -13.34
CA THR A 131 -42.16 28.67 -12.56
C THR A 131 -42.62 29.84 -13.44
N TRP A 132 -41.78 30.29 -14.39
CA TRP A 132 -42.17 31.33 -15.36
C TRP A 132 -43.18 30.85 -16.40
N VAL A 133 -43.15 29.59 -16.82
CA VAL A 133 -44.16 29.02 -17.74
C VAL A 133 -45.54 28.94 -17.08
N LYS A 134 -45.63 28.79 -15.75
CA LYS A 134 -46.92 28.77 -15.02
C LYS A 134 -47.55 30.14 -14.78
N LEU A 135 -46.79 31.23 -14.92
CA LEU A 135 -47.31 32.59 -14.73
C LEU A 135 -47.83 33.23 -16.02
N SER A 136 -47.62 32.60 -17.18
CA SER A 136 -47.93 33.17 -18.51
C SER A 136 -49.14 32.55 -19.22
N SER A 137 -49.94 31.72 -18.54
CA SER A 137 -51.18 31.18 -19.12
C SER A 137 -52.39 31.59 -18.28
N PRO A 138 -53.30 32.43 -18.82
CA PRO A 138 -54.66 32.47 -18.31
C PRO A 138 -55.41 31.22 -18.79
N GLU A 139 -56.23 30.65 -17.91
CA GLU A 139 -57.27 29.64 -18.15
C GLU A 139 -56.84 28.21 -18.52
N ALA A 140 -56.97 27.28 -17.57
CA ALA A 140 -58.00 26.24 -17.57
C ALA A 140 -57.63 25.07 -16.63
N THR A 141 -58.61 24.69 -15.82
CA THR A 141 -58.70 23.52 -14.95
C THR A 141 -58.41 22.19 -15.65
N SER A 142 -57.44 21.42 -15.13
CA SER A 142 -57.50 19.95 -15.00
C SER A 142 -56.30 19.45 -14.19
N LEU A 143 -56.57 19.06 -12.94
CA LEU A 143 -55.66 18.27 -12.10
C LEU A 143 -55.63 16.85 -12.67
N GLU A 144 -54.45 16.35 -13.09
CA GLU A 144 -54.15 14.92 -12.97
C GLU A 144 -52.63 14.64 -12.99
N SER A 145 -52.21 14.02 -11.88
CA SER A 145 -51.09 13.07 -11.70
C SER A 145 -49.71 13.38 -12.30
N SER A 146 -48.88 14.08 -11.53
CA SER A 146 -47.49 13.65 -11.29
C SER A 146 -47.34 13.51 -9.78
N GLN A 147 -47.37 12.26 -9.33
CA GLN A 147 -47.37 11.88 -7.92
C GLN A 147 -45.93 11.91 -7.38
N GLU A 148 -45.33 13.11 -7.32
CA GLU A 148 -44.31 13.38 -6.32
C GLU A 148 -45.03 13.30 -4.96
N ARG A 149 -44.59 12.43 -4.04
CA ARG A 149 -45.16 12.32 -2.69
C ARG A 149 -45.07 13.69 -2.02
N ARG A 150 -46.14 14.48 -2.08
CA ARG A 150 -46.26 15.74 -1.35
C ARG A 150 -46.44 15.40 0.12
N ILE A 151 -45.34 15.44 0.86
CA ILE A 151 -45.36 15.29 2.31
C ILE A 151 -45.92 16.59 2.89
N SER A 152 -46.98 16.48 3.68
CA SER A 152 -47.57 17.63 4.39
C SER A 152 -46.52 18.19 5.36
N ILE A 153 -46.38 19.52 5.43
CA ILE A 153 -45.40 20.22 6.29
C ILE A 153 -45.59 19.88 7.79
N ASN A 154 -46.77 19.37 8.16
CA ASN A 154 -47.06 18.95 9.53
C ASN A 154 -46.66 17.49 9.84
N ASP A 155 -46.15 16.73 8.86
CA ASP A 155 -45.74 15.34 9.03
C ASP A 155 -44.21 15.19 8.99
N VAL A 156 -43.60 15.53 10.12
CA VAL A 156 -42.15 15.51 10.33
C VAL A 156 -41.55 14.11 10.16
N ARG A 157 -42.33 13.05 10.43
CA ARG A 157 -41.86 11.67 10.33
C ARG A 157 -41.64 11.25 8.88
N SER A 158 -42.60 11.56 8.02
CA SER A 158 -42.49 11.32 6.58
C SER A 158 -41.37 12.16 5.94
N MET A 159 -41.08 13.35 6.47
CA MET A 159 -39.94 14.17 6.03
C MET A 159 -38.59 13.53 6.38
N ILE A 160 -38.47 12.95 7.59
CA ILE A 160 -37.24 12.27 8.02
C ILE A 160 -36.98 11.04 7.18
N ASP A 161 -38.00 10.19 6.96
CA ASP A 161 -37.86 8.98 6.15
C ASP A 161 -37.43 9.31 4.71
N ALA A 162 -37.97 10.38 4.11
CA ALA A 162 -37.61 10.82 2.76
C ALA A 162 -36.16 11.34 2.64
N VAL A 163 -35.61 11.93 3.70
CA VAL A 163 -34.20 12.37 3.73
C VAL A 163 -33.27 11.17 3.87
N GLN A 164 -33.62 10.21 4.72
CA GLN A 164 -32.80 9.03 5.00
C GLN A 164 -32.71 8.06 3.81
N GLU A 165 -33.79 7.94 3.03
CA GLU A 165 -33.83 7.13 1.81
C GLU A 165 -32.92 7.70 0.70
N ASN A 166 -32.81 9.02 0.62
CA ASN A 166 -31.99 9.72 -0.37
C ASN A 166 -30.48 9.64 -0.05
N ASP A 167 -30.12 9.76 1.23
CA ASP A 167 -28.74 9.62 1.70
C ASP A 167 -28.22 8.18 1.52
N SER A 168 -29.07 7.18 1.71
CA SER A 168 -28.71 5.76 1.54
C SER A 168 -28.46 5.40 0.07
N GLN A 169 -29.21 5.99 -0.87
CA GLN A 169 -28.99 5.80 -2.31
C GLN A 169 -27.74 6.52 -2.83
N LEU A 170 -27.34 7.63 -2.23
CA LEU A 170 -26.10 8.33 -2.59
C LEU A 170 -24.86 7.55 -2.15
N ILE A 171 -24.90 6.88 -0.99
CA ILE A 171 -23.77 6.09 -0.48
C ILE A 171 -23.58 4.80 -1.30
N ALA A 172 -24.68 4.11 -1.68
CA ALA A 172 -24.61 2.89 -2.48
C ALA A 172 -24.06 3.12 -3.90
N ASN A 173 -24.28 4.31 -4.47
CA ASN A 173 -23.79 4.70 -5.79
C ASN A 173 -22.36 5.30 -5.78
N SER A 174 -21.77 5.51 -4.60
CA SER A 174 -20.44 6.12 -4.43
C SER A 174 -19.30 5.11 -4.27
N MET A 175 -19.59 3.80 -4.17
CA MET A 175 -18.56 2.77 -4.12
C MET A 175 -18.25 2.26 -5.53
N LEU A 176 -17.05 2.57 -6.03
CA LEU A 176 -16.56 2.02 -7.29
C LEU A 176 -16.48 0.48 -7.19
N PRO A 177 -16.96 -0.27 -8.20
CA PRO A 177 -16.78 -1.72 -8.23
C PRO A 177 -15.28 -2.06 -8.33
N LEU A 178 -14.84 -3.06 -7.55
CA LEU A 178 -13.43 -3.45 -7.40
C LEU A 178 -12.71 -3.65 -8.75
N ASP A 179 -13.43 -4.13 -9.77
CA ASP A 179 -12.89 -4.42 -11.10
C ASP A 179 -12.36 -3.17 -11.83
N GLN A 180 -12.91 -1.98 -11.56
CA GLN A 180 -12.39 -0.73 -12.13
C GLN A 180 -11.07 -0.29 -11.48
N ILE A 181 -10.86 -0.62 -10.20
CA ILE A 181 -9.62 -0.29 -9.49
C ILE A 181 -8.49 -1.20 -10.01
N VAL A 182 -8.77 -2.49 -10.23
CA VAL A 182 -7.80 -3.44 -10.79
C VAL A 182 -7.45 -3.09 -12.24
N GLY A 183 -8.43 -2.72 -13.08
CA GLY A 183 -8.17 -2.32 -14.46
C GLY A 183 -7.34 -1.05 -14.63
N THR A 184 -7.38 -0.12 -13.66
CA THR A 184 -6.49 1.06 -13.66
C THR A 184 -5.04 0.73 -13.31
N LEU A 185 -4.80 -0.37 -12.60
CA LEU A 185 -3.47 -0.83 -12.22
C LEU A 185 -2.71 -1.46 -13.40
N ASP A 186 -3.40 -2.22 -14.24
CA ASP A 186 -2.79 -2.85 -15.42
C ASP A 186 -2.43 -1.83 -16.52
N ARG A 187 -3.29 -0.82 -16.74
CA ARG A 187 -3.02 0.23 -17.75
C ARG A 187 -1.85 1.13 -17.40
N ALA A 188 -1.59 1.37 -16.12
CA ALA A 188 -0.50 2.22 -15.68
C ALA A 188 0.89 1.54 -15.76
N ARG A 189 0.95 0.22 -16.01
CA ARG A 189 2.17 -0.57 -15.85
C ARG A 189 2.73 -1.22 -17.11
N VAL A 190 2.02 -1.18 -18.24
CA VAL A 190 2.48 -1.84 -19.47
C VAL A 190 3.26 -0.90 -20.40
N ASP A 191 2.90 0.39 -20.49
CA ASP A 191 3.53 1.29 -21.47
C ASP A 191 4.89 1.87 -21.01
N THR A 192 5.14 1.94 -19.70
CA THR A 192 6.38 2.54 -19.17
C THR A 192 7.55 1.55 -19.09
N ILE A 193 7.34 0.26 -19.34
CA ILE A 193 8.38 -0.78 -19.25
C ILE A 193 8.96 -1.14 -20.62
N LEU A 194 8.34 -0.73 -21.74
CA LEU A 194 8.74 -1.15 -23.09
C LEU A 194 9.27 -0.01 -24.00
N SER A 195 9.36 1.23 -23.51
CA SER A 195 9.84 2.38 -24.30
C SER A 195 11.27 2.83 -23.97
N GLU A 196 11.96 2.17 -23.04
CA GLU A 196 13.38 2.40 -22.78
C GLU A 196 14.16 1.10 -23.02
N SER A 197 14.45 0.82 -24.29
CA SER A 197 15.46 -0.14 -24.76
C SER A 197 16.08 0.39 -26.04
#